data_AF-A0A256W8Z4-F1
#
_entry.id   AF-A0A256W8Z4-F1
#
_cell.length_a   1.000
_cell.length_b   1.000
_cell.length_c   1.000
_cell.angle_alpha   90.00
_cell.angle_beta   90.00
_cell.angle_gamma   90.00
#
_symmetry.space_group_name_H-M   'P 1'
#
loop_
_entity.id
_entity.type
_entity.pdbx_description
1 polymer ?
#
loop_
_entity_poly.entity_id
_entity_poly.type
_entity_poly.pdbx_seq_one_letter_code
_entity_poly.pdbx_strand_id
1 'polypeptide(L)'
;MALIVIMSVFNGLETVVGKLEAGSSADFVIDYKYSKYINTTDFPKEEVVEINGISAVSSVLEDNLLLKYTPALEENSPREFIAKIRGVDNSYNNATNIEDKIIDGVYFLNSRGVNYCVLGNGLANRLQIHINDFDNPIRCYFPKAETGVSINPMDAISVKDVFPAGVVTISADLDDKLIITSIDFAQQLMNLPNKATHYFVNIASSADEQKIQTELENILGDDYIIKNRRQQNEVMYNIMKSEKWSSFLILSFILFIATFNLVGALSVLIIDKQSDIKTLIFMGANNSLISKIFMIEGFMVTFSGTIMGLILGSSLIFIQDIFHLVPMQGSFIIDAFPVELRLNDLLSILAVVISISMLAVIYPIRKLSKIM
;
A
#
# COMPACT_ATOMS: atom_id res chain seq x y z
N MET A 1 10.40 -18.53 15.98
CA MET A 1 10.76 -18.70 14.56
C MET A 1 9.59 -18.44 13.62
N ALA A 2 8.59 -19.32 13.48
CA ALA A 2 7.53 -19.18 12.47
C ALA A 2 6.78 -17.83 12.49
N LEU A 3 6.34 -17.38 13.67
CA LEU A 3 5.73 -16.05 13.87
C LEU A 3 6.63 -14.90 13.38
N ILE A 4 7.94 -14.99 13.63
CA ILE A 4 8.91 -13.96 13.24
C ILE A 4 9.03 -13.91 11.73
N VAL A 5 9.17 -15.07 11.07
CA VAL A 5 9.29 -15.18 9.61
C VAL A 5 8.05 -14.62 8.91
N ILE A 6 6.86 -15.07 9.30
CA ILE A 6 5.62 -14.64 8.64
C ILE A 6 5.35 -13.15 8.84
N MET A 7 5.54 -12.62 10.06
CA MET A 7 5.37 -11.19 10.30
C MET A 7 6.37 -10.36 9.50
N SER A 8 7.60 -10.87 9.32
CA SER A 8 8.63 -10.21 8.55
C SER A 8 8.33 -10.19 7.05
N VAL A 9 7.79 -11.27 6.49
CA VAL A 9 7.34 -11.31 5.09
C VAL A 9 6.23 -10.28 4.85
N PHE A 10 5.23 -10.20 5.73
CA PHE A 10 4.16 -9.21 5.57
C PHE A 10 4.67 -7.76 5.68
N ASN A 11 5.64 -7.49 6.56
CA ASN A 11 6.28 -6.16 6.61
C ASN A 11 7.02 -5.84 5.31
N GLY A 12 7.79 -6.80 4.80
CA GLY A 12 8.53 -6.62 3.55
C GLY A 12 7.59 -6.36 2.37
N LEU A 13 6.50 -7.12 2.27
CA LEU A 13 5.47 -6.92 1.26
C LEU A 13 4.84 -5.52 1.38
N GLU A 14 4.51 -5.07 2.59
CA GLU A 14 3.92 -3.74 2.83
C GLU A 14 4.84 -2.62 2.33
N THR A 15 6.14 -2.74 2.61
CA THR A 15 7.16 -1.78 2.17
C THR A 15 7.32 -1.77 0.65
N VAL A 16 7.30 -2.95 0.01
CA VAL A 16 7.40 -3.05 -1.44
C VAL A 16 6.17 -2.48 -2.14
N VAL A 17 4.97 -2.81 -1.66
CA VAL A 17 3.72 -2.23 -2.17
C VAL A 17 3.74 -0.71 -2.02
N GLY A 18 4.18 -0.19 -0.88
CA GLY A 18 4.33 1.25 -0.68
C GLY A 18 5.29 1.92 -1.66
N LYS A 19 6.41 1.27 -2.00
CA LYS A 19 7.37 1.77 -3.00
C LYS A 19 6.81 1.76 -4.43
N LEU A 20 6.08 0.71 -4.80
CA LEU A 20 5.44 0.62 -6.11
C LEU A 20 4.39 1.73 -6.27
N GLU A 21 3.59 1.97 -5.23
CA GLU A 21 2.60 3.05 -5.20
C GLU A 21 3.25 4.44 -5.19
N ALA A 22 4.44 4.58 -4.57
CA ALA A 22 5.16 5.86 -4.52
C ALA A 22 5.58 6.39 -5.88
N GLY A 23 5.77 5.52 -6.87
CA GLY A 23 6.00 5.95 -8.23
C GLY A 23 4.74 6.47 -8.94
N SER A 24 3.55 6.10 -8.48
CA SER A 24 2.30 6.30 -9.23
C SER A 24 1.48 7.50 -8.74
N SER A 25 1.73 7.91 -7.50
CA SER A 25 0.92 8.86 -6.74
C SER A 25 1.77 9.94 -6.09
N ALA A 26 1.21 11.13 -5.98
CA ALA A 26 1.80 12.18 -5.17
C ALA A 26 1.82 11.80 -3.68
N ASP A 27 2.71 12.41 -2.90
CA ASP A 27 2.84 12.13 -1.47
C ASP A 27 1.52 12.45 -0.71
N PHE A 28 0.88 13.55 -1.08
CA PHE A 28 -0.46 13.91 -0.63
C PHE A 28 -1.41 14.20 -1.77
N VAL A 29 -2.68 13.83 -1.56
CA VAL A 29 -3.81 14.22 -2.39
C VAL A 29 -4.78 15.03 -1.54
N ILE A 30 -5.16 16.19 -2.05
CA ILE A 30 -6.10 17.09 -1.39
C ILE A 30 -7.42 17.06 -2.17
N ASP A 31 -8.43 16.46 -1.55
CA ASP A 31 -9.81 16.45 -2.03
C ASP A 31 -10.63 17.52 -1.30
N TYR A 32 -11.70 18.00 -1.94
CA TYR A 32 -12.68 18.84 -1.26
C TYR A 32 -13.82 18.00 -0.70
N LYS A 33 -14.23 18.29 0.54
CA LYS A 33 -15.15 17.43 1.30
C LYS A 33 -16.59 17.45 0.77
N TYR A 34 -17.02 18.57 0.21
CA TYR A 34 -18.43 18.82 -0.11
C TYR A 34 -18.77 18.61 -1.59
N SER A 35 -17.79 18.62 -2.49
CA SER A 35 -18.00 18.44 -3.93
C SER A 35 -16.84 17.72 -4.60
N LYS A 36 -17.15 16.99 -5.68
CA LYS A 36 -16.16 16.32 -6.54
C LYS A 36 -15.14 17.28 -7.15
N TYR A 37 -15.54 18.53 -7.37
CA TYR A 37 -14.71 19.55 -8.01
C TYR A 37 -14.36 20.65 -7.03
N ILE A 38 -13.14 21.15 -7.14
CA ILE A 38 -12.55 22.28 -6.42
C ILE A 38 -12.40 23.41 -7.44
N ASN A 39 -12.91 24.60 -7.11
CA ASN A 39 -12.61 25.77 -7.93
C ASN A 39 -11.14 26.16 -7.72
N THR A 40 -10.40 26.32 -8.82
CA THR A 40 -8.97 26.62 -8.76
C THR A 40 -8.68 28.02 -8.21
N THR A 41 -9.67 28.91 -8.20
CA THR A 41 -9.58 30.26 -7.60
C THR A 41 -9.73 30.26 -6.09
N ASP A 42 -10.44 29.27 -5.54
CA ASP A 42 -10.82 29.24 -4.13
C ASP A 42 -9.78 28.46 -3.30
N PHE A 43 -8.93 27.68 -3.97
CA PHE A 43 -7.88 26.90 -3.34
C PHE A 43 -6.63 27.78 -3.09
N PRO A 44 -6.12 27.86 -1.84
CA PRO A 44 -4.97 28.70 -1.51
C PRO A 44 -3.65 28.05 -1.95
N LYS A 45 -3.46 27.91 -3.27
CA LYS A 45 -2.28 27.25 -3.86
C LYS A 45 -0.96 27.91 -3.44
N GLU A 46 -0.94 29.23 -3.36
CA GLU A 46 0.26 30.01 -3.01
C GLU A 46 0.71 29.72 -1.58
N GLU A 47 -0.22 29.74 -0.62
CA GLU A 47 0.06 29.43 0.79
C GLU A 47 0.59 27.99 0.97
N VAL A 48 0.03 27.05 0.21
CA VAL A 48 0.50 25.65 0.23
C VAL A 48 1.92 25.54 -0.33
N VAL A 49 2.25 26.25 -1.41
CA VAL A 49 3.60 26.20 -2.01
C VAL A 49 4.66 26.81 -1.08
N GLU A 50 4.29 27.75 -0.20
CA GLU A 50 5.21 28.38 0.76
C GLU A 50 5.61 27.48 1.94
N ILE A 51 4.92 26.35 2.17
CA ILE A 51 5.24 25.43 3.25
C ILE A 51 6.64 24.84 3.04
N ASN A 52 7.48 24.95 4.07
CA ASN A 52 8.84 24.42 4.04
C ASN A 52 8.83 22.90 3.89
N GLY A 53 9.38 22.41 2.78
CA GLY A 53 9.48 20.99 2.48
C GLY A 53 8.49 20.50 1.44
N ILE A 54 7.57 21.35 0.94
CA ILE A 54 6.80 21.05 -0.28
C ILE A 54 7.67 21.33 -1.50
N SER A 55 7.73 20.36 -2.43
CA SER A 55 8.53 20.44 -3.65
C SER A 55 7.71 20.87 -4.87
N ALA A 56 6.46 20.39 -4.98
CA ALA A 56 5.57 20.71 -6.08
C ALA A 56 4.10 20.59 -5.68
N VAL A 57 3.27 21.46 -6.27
CA VAL A 57 1.80 21.40 -6.16
C VAL A 57 1.19 21.43 -7.56
N SER A 58 0.47 20.38 -7.92
CA SER A 58 -0.16 20.22 -9.22
C SER A 58 -1.67 20.14 -9.11
N SER A 59 -2.36 20.91 -9.94
CA SER A 59 -3.81 20.81 -10.13
C SER A 59 -4.12 19.62 -11.05
N VAL A 60 -5.07 18.77 -10.65
CA VAL A 60 -5.44 17.58 -11.42
C VAL A 60 -6.95 17.49 -11.60
N LEU A 61 -7.40 17.25 -12.84
CA LEU A 61 -8.80 16.99 -13.17
C LEU A 61 -8.94 15.57 -13.71
N GLU A 62 -9.67 14.72 -12.98
CA GLU A 62 -9.88 13.32 -13.34
C GLU A 62 -11.35 12.98 -13.54
N ASP A 63 -11.63 12.22 -14.59
CA ASP A 63 -12.92 11.55 -14.79
C ASP A 63 -12.82 10.37 -15.76
N ASN A 64 -13.89 9.59 -15.88
CA ASN A 64 -13.98 8.55 -16.90
C ASN A 64 -14.55 9.10 -18.21
N LEU A 65 -14.00 8.66 -19.33
CA LEU A 65 -14.46 9.02 -20.68
C LEU A 65 -14.38 7.83 -21.63
N LEU A 66 -15.02 7.96 -22.80
CA LEU A 66 -14.87 7.00 -23.88
C LEU A 66 -13.85 7.53 -24.89
N LEU A 67 -12.80 6.75 -25.16
CA LEU A 67 -11.85 7.00 -26.24
C LEU A 67 -12.29 6.24 -27.48
N LYS A 68 -12.16 6.87 -28.64
CA LYS A 68 -12.26 6.24 -29.94
C LYS A 68 -11.04 6.59 -30.76
N TYR A 69 -10.36 5.57 -31.26
CA TYR A 69 -9.24 5.72 -32.17
C TYR A 69 -9.46 4.88 -33.42
N THR A 70 -9.21 5.47 -34.58
CA THR A 70 -9.30 4.80 -35.88
C THR A 70 -7.89 4.79 -36.48
N PRO A 71 -7.20 3.64 -36.52
CA PRO A 71 -5.85 3.57 -37.08
C PRO A 71 -5.83 3.92 -38.57
N ALA A 72 -4.79 4.60 -39.04
CA ALA A 72 -4.62 4.96 -40.46
C ALA A 72 -4.74 3.77 -41.42
N LEU A 73 -4.24 2.60 -41.01
CA LEU A 73 -4.20 1.38 -41.82
C LEU A 73 -5.51 0.57 -41.78
N GLU A 74 -6.44 0.92 -40.88
CA GLU A 74 -7.66 0.15 -40.60
C GLU A 74 -8.89 1.08 -40.45
N GLU A 75 -9.15 1.95 -41.43
CA GLU A 75 -10.23 2.95 -41.40
C GLU A 75 -11.62 2.37 -41.05
N ASN A 76 -11.88 1.10 -41.36
CA ASN A 76 -13.15 0.43 -41.12
C ASN A 76 -13.26 -0.26 -39.74
N SER A 77 -12.25 -0.15 -38.87
CA SER A 77 -12.22 -0.83 -37.57
C SER A 77 -11.86 0.15 -36.44
N PRO A 78 -12.80 1.04 -36.04
CA PRO A 78 -12.57 1.91 -34.90
C PRO A 78 -12.47 1.10 -33.61
N ARG A 79 -11.52 1.49 -32.76
CA ARG A 79 -11.29 0.91 -31.45
C ARG A 79 -11.83 1.85 -30.39
N GLU A 80 -12.68 1.31 -29.53
CA GLU A 80 -13.35 2.08 -28.48
C GLU A 80 -12.99 1.50 -27.12
N PHE A 81 -12.64 2.38 -26.18
CA PHE A 81 -12.27 1.95 -24.82
C PHE A 81 -12.63 3.01 -23.79
N ILE A 82 -13.13 2.57 -22.63
CA ILE A 82 -13.39 3.47 -21.49
C ILE A 82 -12.06 3.71 -20.77
N ALA A 83 -11.62 4.96 -20.75
CA ALA A 83 -10.39 5.38 -20.11
C ALA A 83 -10.67 6.40 -19.01
N LYS A 84 -9.70 6.56 -18.11
CA LYS A 84 -9.66 7.61 -17.12
C LYS A 84 -8.76 8.73 -17.63
N ILE A 85 -9.36 9.87 -17.94
CA ILE A 85 -8.61 11.07 -18.30
C ILE A 85 -8.05 11.70 -17.03
N ARG A 86 -6.78 12.12 -17.10
CA ARG A 86 -6.09 12.89 -16.09
C ARG A 86 -5.54 14.15 -16.74
N GLY A 87 -6.29 15.24 -16.62
CA GLY A 87 -5.85 16.57 -17.02
C GLY A 87 -4.91 17.15 -15.97
N VAL A 88 -3.68 17.49 -16.36
CA VAL A 88 -2.64 17.93 -15.44
C VAL A 88 -2.05 19.29 -15.83
N ASP A 89 -1.56 20.03 -14.85
CA ASP A 89 -0.78 21.24 -15.08
C ASP A 89 0.71 20.94 -15.35
N ASN A 90 1.48 21.96 -15.72
CA ASN A 90 2.91 21.80 -16.02
C ASN A 90 3.75 21.38 -14.80
N SER A 91 3.21 21.50 -13.57
CA SER A 91 3.92 21.13 -12.34
C SER A 91 3.80 19.65 -12.02
N TYR A 92 2.94 18.92 -12.73
CA TYR A 92 2.69 17.49 -12.51
C TYR A 92 3.91 16.61 -12.72
N ASN A 93 4.75 16.92 -13.71
CA ASN A 93 5.99 16.16 -13.94
C ASN A 93 6.92 16.25 -12.71
N ASN A 94 7.05 17.45 -12.13
CA ASN A 94 7.84 17.64 -10.90
C ASN A 94 7.23 16.92 -9.68
N ALA A 95 5.91 16.69 -9.70
CA ALA A 95 5.19 15.99 -8.65
C ALA A 95 5.11 14.46 -8.83
N THR A 96 5.51 13.90 -9.98
CA THR A 96 5.34 12.44 -10.21
C THR A 96 6.52 11.79 -10.93
N ASN A 97 7.46 12.57 -11.45
CA ASN A 97 8.56 12.15 -12.32
C ASN A 97 8.06 11.23 -13.45
N ILE A 98 6.97 11.65 -14.09
CA ILE A 98 6.30 10.85 -15.12
C ILE A 98 7.16 10.69 -16.38
N GLU A 99 8.01 11.68 -16.67
CA GLU A 99 8.90 11.68 -17.83
C GLU A 99 9.93 10.54 -17.79
N ASP A 100 10.44 10.18 -16.60
CA ASP A 100 11.39 9.07 -16.41
C ASP A 100 10.78 7.69 -16.72
N LYS A 101 9.45 7.62 -16.86
CA LYS A 101 8.68 6.38 -17.03
C LYS A 101 8.14 6.20 -18.44
N ILE A 102 8.45 7.13 -19.33
CA ILE A 102 8.06 7.05 -20.73
C ILE A 102 8.89 5.97 -21.40
N ILE A 103 8.20 5.02 -22.02
CA ILE A 103 8.80 3.90 -22.73
C ILE A 103 8.91 4.16 -24.22
N ASP A 104 8.03 5.01 -24.77
CA ASP A 104 8.00 5.37 -26.18
C ASP A 104 7.44 6.80 -26.35
N GLY A 105 7.95 7.56 -27.31
CA GLY A 105 7.60 8.97 -27.52
C GLY A 105 8.16 9.93 -26.47
N VAL A 106 7.43 11.01 -26.17
CA VAL A 106 7.86 12.13 -25.30
C VAL A 106 6.74 12.62 -24.37
N TYR A 107 7.12 13.18 -23.21
CA TYR A 107 6.16 13.85 -22.32
C TYR A 107 5.80 15.22 -22.90
N PHE A 108 4.68 15.28 -23.63
CA PHE A 108 4.26 16.51 -24.27
C PHE A 108 2.74 16.58 -24.34
N LEU A 109 2.15 17.65 -23.76
CA LEU A 109 0.70 17.75 -23.57
C LEU A 109 0.03 18.89 -24.32
N ASN A 110 0.77 19.94 -24.69
CA ASN A 110 0.24 21.07 -25.44
C ASN A 110 1.35 21.79 -26.21
N SER A 111 1.08 22.16 -27.47
CA SER A 111 1.90 23.11 -28.21
C SER A 111 1.08 23.90 -29.21
N ARG A 112 1.22 25.22 -29.18
CA ARG A 112 0.65 26.14 -30.19
C ARG A 112 -0.84 25.89 -30.47
N GLY A 113 -1.61 25.47 -29.46
CA GLY A 113 -3.05 25.20 -29.55
C GLY A 113 -3.42 23.76 -29.97
N VAL A 114 -2.43 22.90 -30.23
CA VAL A 114 -2.63 21.46 -30.43
C VAL A 114 -2.51 20.76 -29.09
N ASN A 115 -3.49 19.92 -28.77
CA ASN A 115 -3.51 19.12 -27.55
C ASN A 115 -2.90 17.75 -27.81
N TYR A 116 -1.97 17.37 -26.96
CA TYR A 116 -1.30 16.08 -26.99
C TYR A 116 -1.63 15.29 -25.72
N CYS A 117 -1.46 13.98 -25.79
CA CYS A 117 -1.67 13.08 -24.66
C CYS A 117 -0.53 12.07 -24.49
N VAL A 118 -0.39 11.61 -23.26
CA VAL A 118 0.46 10.46 -22.91
C VAL A 118 -0.44 9.34 -22.43
N LEU A 119 -0.27 8.15 -22.98
CA LEU A 119 -1.14 6.99 -22.72
C LEU A 119 -0.44 5.98 -21.84
N GLY A 120 -1.18 5.30 -20.98
CA GLY A 120 -0.67 4.08 -20.34
C GLY A 120 -0.35 3.00 -21.38
N ASN A 121 0.71 2.23 -21.15
CA ASN A 121 1.16 1.17 -22.07
C ASN A 121 0.06 0.15 -22.40
N GLY A 122 -0.71 -0.29 -21.40
CA GLY A 122 -1.84 -1.19 -21.61
C GLY A 122 -2.93 -0.60 -22.49
N LEU A 123 -3.27 0.67 -22.27
CA LEU A 123 -4.27 1.42 -23.05
C LEU A 123 -3.81 1.62 -24.50
N ALA A 124 -2.55 2.00 -24.70
CA ALA A 124 -1.94 2.15 -26.02
C ALA A 124 -1.98 0.83 -26.81
N ASN A 125 -1.66 -0.30 -26.16
CA ASN A 125 -1.72 -1.62 -26.77
C ASN A 125 -3.16 -2.06 -27.12
N ARG A 126 -4.15 -1.78 -26.25
CA ARG A 126 -5.57 -2.10 -26.50
C ARG A 126 -6.13 -1.31 -27.68
N LEU A 127 -5.81 -0.02 -27.75
CA LEU A 127 -6.19 0.85 -28.87
C LEU A 127 -5.28 0.67 -30.10
N GLN A 128 -4.20 -0.13 -30.00
CA GLN A 128 -3.17 -0.30 -31.04
C GLN A 128 -2.67 1.02 -31.62
N ILE A 129 -2.42 1.97 -30.71
CA ILE A 129 -1.95 3.30 -31.06
C ILE A 129 -0.48 3.23 -31.45
N HIS A 130 -0.16 3.90 -32.56
CA HIS A 130 1.21 4.14 -32.97
C HIS A 130 1.50 5.63 -32.75
N ILE A 131 2.52 5.96 -31.98
CA ILE A 131 2.84 7.36 -31.60
C ILE A 131 3.18 8.22 -32.84
N ASN A 132 3.62 7.58 -33.92
CA ASN A 132 3.94 8.24 -35.19
C ASN A 132 2.73 8.48 -36.10
N ASP A 133 1.51 8.15 -35.66
CA ASP A 133 0.28 8.39 -36.41
C ASP A 133 -0.23 9.83 -36.20
N PHE A 134 0.56 10.80 -36.67
CA PHE A 134 0.32 12.24 -36.45
C PHE A 134 -0.96 12.77 -37.10
N ASP A 135 -1.51 12.07 -38.09
CA ASP A 135 -2.68 12.48 -38.84
C ASP A 135 -4.01 11.99 -38.22
N ASN A 136 -3.94 11.04 -37.28
CA ASN A 136 -5.12 10.42 -36.68
C ASN A 136 -5.24 10.75 -35.19
N PRO A 137 -6.13 11.70 -34.81
CA PRO A 137 -6.36 11.99 -33.41
C PRO A 137 -7.18 10.89 -32.72
N ILE A 138 -6.99 10.79 -31.42
CA ILE A 138 -7.87 10.06 -30.53
C ILE A 138 -9.05 10.99 -30.20
N ARG A 139 -10.26 10.54 -30.46
CA ARG A 139 -11.48 11.28 -30.10
C ARG A 139 -11.90 10.92 -28.68
N CYS A 140 -12.00 11.92 -27.84
CA CYS A 140 -12.47 11.82 -26.47
C CYS A 140 -13.94 12.21 -26.39
N TYR A 141 -14.79 11.31 -25.88
CA TYR A 141 -16.22 11.52 -25.68
C TYR A 141 -16.52 11.61 -24.18
N PHE A 142 -17.14 12.71 -23.76
CA PHE A 142 -17.55 12.94 -22.37
C PHE A 142 -19.02 13.39 -22.28
N PRO A 143 -19.85 12.80 -21.42
CA PRO A 143 -21.24 13.22 -21.26
C PRO A 143 -21.31 14.58 -20.55
N LYS A 144 -22.04 15.53 -21.13
CA LYS A 144 -22.28 16.84 -20.49
C LYS A 144 -23.34 16.70 -19.41
N ALA A 145 -23.08 17.23 -18.22
CA ALA A 145 -24.00 17.17 -17.09
C ALA A 145 -25.25 18.06 -17.25
N GLU A 146 -25.23 19.06 -18.13
CA GLU A 146 -26.19 20.19 -18.12
C GLU A 146 -27.19 20.23 -19.27
N THR A 147 -27.39 19.16 -20.03
CA THR A 147 -28.45 19.16 -21.05
C THR A 147 -29.74 18.59 -20.47
N GLY A 148 -30.72 19.46 -20.20
CA GLY A 148 -32.13 19.05 -20.18
C GLY A 148 -32.49 18.31 -21.48
N VAL A 149 -33.64 17.62 -21.50
CA VAL A 149 -34.05 16.70 -22.59
C VAL A 149 -33.71 17.26 -23.98
N SER A 150 -32.56 16.84 -24.53
CA SER A 150 -32.12 17.26 -25.85
C SER A 150 -32.76 16.36 -26.89
N ILE A 151 -33.31 16.97 -27.94
CA ILE A 151 -33.89 16.25 -29.08
C ILE A 151 -32.80 15.51 -29.87
N ASN A 152 -31.55 15.97 -29.79
CA ASN A 152 -30.39 15.35 -30.42
C ASN A 152 -29.44 14.76 -29.36
N PRO A 153 -29.28 13.42 -29.32
CA PRO A 153 -28.37 12.74 -28.39
C PRO A 153 -26.90 13.20 -28.48
N MET A 154 -26.48 13.73 -29.63
CA MET A 154 -25.10 14.20 -29.82
C MET A 154 -24.81 15.51 -29.08
N ASP A 155 -25.83 16.34 -28.80
CA ASP A 155 -25.62 17.61 -28.09
C ASP A 155 -25.30 17.40 -26.59
N ALA A 156 -25.71 16.24 -26.06
CA ALA A 156 -25.44 15.79 -24.71
C ALA A 156 -24.00 15.27 -24.52
N ILE A 157 -23.21 15.18 -25.59
CA ILE A 157 -21.84 14.66 -25.55
C ILE A 157 -20.87 15.76 -26.00
N SER A 158 -19.80 15.94 -25.25
CA SER A 158 -18.65 16.75 -25.64
C SER A 158 -17.65 15.86 -26.35
N VAL A 159 -17.18 16.29 -27.51
CA VAL A 159 -16.19 15.57 -28.31
C VAL A 159 -15.02 16.49 -28.56
N LYS A 160 -13.82 16.05 -28.19
CA LYS A 160 -12.57 16.73 -28.54
C LYS A 160 -11.50 15.74 -28.96
N ASP A 161 -10.61 16.23 -29.80
CA ASP A 161 -9.52 15.46 -30.39
C ASP A 161 -8.21 15.74 -29.67
N VAL A 162 -7.43 14.69 -29.43
CA VAL A 162 -6.10 14.75 -28.82
C VAL A 162 -5.14 13.82 -29.55
N PHE A 163 -3.88 14.23 -29.68
CA PHE A 163 -2.87 13.47 -30.41
C PHE A 163 -1.93 12.70 -29.45
N PRO A 164 -1.64 11.41 -29.70
CA PRO A 164 -0.69 10.67 -28.89
C PRO A 164 0.72 11.23 -29.09
N ALA A 165 1.40 11.58 -27.99
CA ALA A 165 2.79 12.04 -27.98
C ALA A 165 3.74 11.06 -27.28
N GLY A 166 3.22 10.26 -26.33
CA GLY A 166 4.04 9.35 -25.54
C GLY A 166 3.24 8.20 -24.95
N VAL A 167 3.95 7.15 -24.56
CA VAL A 167 3.43 5.99 -23.83
C VAL A 167 4.24 5.81 -22.55
N VAL A 168 3.54 5.65 -21.43
CA VAL A 168 4.12 5.57 -20.09
C VAL A 168 3.76 4.26 -19.40
N THR A 169 4.65 3.78 -18.53
CA THR A 169 4.39 2.64 -17.63
C THR A 169 4.42 3.11 -16.18
N ILE A 170 3.30 3.00 -15.48
CA ILE A 170 3.12 3.49 -14.10
C ILE A 170 2.84 2.32 -13.16
N SER A 171 1.73 1.61 -13.39
CA SER A 171 1.31 0.44 -12.64
C SER A 171 0.30 -0.33 -13.45
N ALA A 172 0.22 -1.65 -13.27
CA ALA A 172 -0.66 -2.49 -14.08
C ALA A 172 -2.14 -2.04 -14.07
N ASP A 173 -2.63 -1.50 -12.95
CA ASP A 173 -4.01 -1.00 -12.86
C ASP A 173 -4.23 0.33 -13.60
N LEU A 174 -3.23 1.22 -13.63
CA LEU A 174 -3.33 2.50 -14.33
C LEU A 174 -2.97 2.39 -15.81
N ASP A 175 -2.02 1.53 -16.17
CA ASP A 175 -1.51 1.37 -17.53
C ASP A 175 -2.61 1.02 -18.52
N ASP A 176 -3.62 0.26 -18.09
CA ASP A 176 -4.73 -0.20 -18.93
C ASP A 176 -5.81 0.85 -19.17
N LYS A 177 -5.83 1.94 -18.39
CA LYS A 177 -6.95 2.90 -18.41
C LYS A 177 -6.55 4.37 -18.42
N LEU A 178 -5.30 4.73 -18.12
CA LEU A 178 -4.91 6.13 -17.95
C LEU A 178 -4.58 6.82 -19.27
N ILE A 179 -5.16 8.00 -19.48
CA ILE A 179 -4.73 8.97 -20.50
C ILE A 179 -4.43 10.31 -19.81
N ILE A 180 -3.20 10.79 -19.96
CA ILE A 180 -2.74 12.07 -19.40
C ILE A 180 -2.85 13.15 -20.48
N THR A 181 -3.47 14.27 -20.15
CA THR A 181 -3.68 15.43 -21.03
C THR A 181 -3.38 16.72 -20.29
N SER A 182 -3.38 17.86 -20.99
CA SER A 182 -3.35 19.16 -20.30
C SER A 182 -4.64 19.38 -19.51
N ILE A 183 -4.54 20.06 -18.36
CA ILE A 183 -5.71 20.42 -17.56
C ILE A 183 -6.69 21.28 -18.37
N ASP A 184 -6.17 22.17 -19.22
CA ASP A 184 -6.99 23.02 -20.11
C ASP A 184 -7.84 22.17 -21.07
N PHE A 185 -7.26 21.13 -21.66
CA PHE A 185 -8.00 20.21 -22.54
C PHE A 185 -9.11 19.50 -21.78
N ALA A 186 -8.79 18.95 -20.60
CA ALA A 186 -9.77 18.24 -19.77
C ALA A 186 -10.91 19.16 -19.32
N GLN A 187 -10.61 20.39 -18.90
CA GLN A 187 -11.62 21.39 -18.51
C GLN A 187 -12.53 21.76 -19.69
N GLN A 188 -11.96 21.94 -20.88
CA GLN A 188 -12.74 22.23 -22.09
C GLN A 188 -13.59 21.04 -22.54
N LEU A 189 -13.08 19.81 -22.44
CA LEU A 189 -13.82 18.60 -22.78
C LEU A 189 -15.01 18.41 -21.82
N MET A 190 -14.80 18.60 -20.52
CA MET A 190 -15.82 18.39 -19.50
C MET A 190 -16.75 19.59 -19.29
N ASN A 191 -16.46 20.73 -19.93
CA ASN A 191 -17.14 22.02 -19.71
C ASN A 191 -17.05 22.49 -18.23
N LEU A 192 -15.87 22.35 -17.63
CA LEU A 192 -15.58 22.66 -16.23
C LEU A 192 -14.44 23.69 -16.14
N PRO A 193 -14.67 24.97 -16.49
CA PRO A 193 -13.63 25.98 -16.41
C PRO A 193 -13.20 26.22 -14.97
N ASN A 194 -11.88 26.40 -14.74
CA ASN A 194 -11.30 26.68 -13.42
C ASN A 194 -11.67 25.66 -12.35
N LYS A 195 -11.81 24.39 -12.73
CA LYS A 195 -12.11 23.29 -11.81
C LYS A 195 -11.04 22.22 -11.87
N ALA A 196 -10.72 21.67 -10.71
CA ALA A 196 -9.88 20.50 -10.52
C ALA A 196 -10.66 19.44 -9.71
N THR A 197 -10.33 18.17 -9.83
CA THR A 197 -10.89 17.13 -8.95
C THR A 197 -10.15 17.12 -7.62
N HIS A 198 -8.83 17.29 -7.66
CA HIS A 198 -7.95 17.31 -6.49
C HIS A 198 -6.62 17.99 -6.80
N TYR A 199 -5.84 18.23 -5.75
CA TYR A 199 -4.46 18.70 -5.85
C TYR A 199 -3.48 17.62 -5.42
N PHE A 200 -2.42 17.47 -6.20
CA PHE A 200 -1.27 16.64 -5.88
C PHE A 200 -0.21 17.51 -5.22
N VAL A 201 0.28 17.07 -4.07
CA VAL A 201 1.33 17.75 -3.32
C VAL A 201 2.45 16.75 -3.07
N ASN A 202 3.65 17.11 -3.50
CA ASN A 202 4.86 16.35 -3.21
C ASN A 202 5.71 17.06 -2.18
N ILE A 203 6.44 16.26 -1.42
CA ILE A 203 7.37 16.72 -0.41
C ILE A 203 8.82 16.41 -0.83
N ALA A 204 9.75 17.21 -0.33
CA ALA A 204 11.16 16.90 -0.45
C ALA A 204 11.49 15.62 0.33
N SER A 205 12.41 14.80 -0.17
CA SER A 205 12.75 13.50 0.45
C SER A 205 13.27 13.59 1.89
N SER A 206 13.72 14.78 2.33
CA SER A 206 14.19 15.05 3.70
C SER A 206 13.10 15.59 4.62
N ALA A 207 11.89 15.83 4.11
CA ALA A 207 10.82 16.46 4.86
C ALA A 207 10.05 15.46 5.73
N ASP A 208 9.47 15.96 6.82
CA ASP A 208 8.68 15.18 7.76
C ASP A 208 7.22 15.16 7.30
N GLU A 209 6.79 14.04 6.72
CA GLU A 209 5.45 13.84 6.17
C GLU A 209 4.35 14.19 7.19
N GLN A 210 4.50 13.78 8.46
CA GLN A 210 3.48 14.03 9.47
C GLN A 210 3.34 15.51 9.80
N LYS A 211 4.47 16.23 9.88
CA LYS A 211 4.45 17.68 10.13
C LYS A 211 3.82 18.43 8.97
N ILE A 212 4.19 18.11 7.74
CA ILE A 212 3.61 18.74 6.55
C ILE A 212 2.12 18.44 6.47
N GLN A 213 1.69 17.21 6.78
CA GLN A 213 0.26 16.88 6.81
C GLN A 213 -0.50 17.76 7.80
N THR A 214 0.02 17.94 9.03
CA THR A 214 -0.60 18.81 10.03
C THR A 214 -0.59 20.29 9.60
N GLU A 215 0.47 20.77 8.96
CA GLU A 215 0.52 22.14 8.43
C GLU A 215 -0.49 22.36 7.30
N LEU A 216 -0.63 21.40 6.38
CA LEU A 216 -1.65 21.40 5.34
C LEU A 216 -3.07 21.42 5.95
N GLU A 217 -3.32 20.59 6.96
CA GLU A 217 -4.60 20.54 7.68
C GLU A 217 -4.93 21.88 8.35
N ASN A 218 -3.93 22.56 8.91
CA ASN A 218 -4.11 23.87 9.56
C ASN A 218 -4.41 25.00 8.56
N ILE A 219 -3.76 25.00 7.39
CA ILE A 219 -3.95 26.04 6.36
C ILE A 219 -5.28 25.86 5.64
N LEU A 220 -5.59 24.61 5.25
CA LEU A 220 -6.78 24.31 4.44
C LEU A 220 -8.05 24.17 5.30
N GLY A 221 -7.92 23.87 6.59
CA GLY A 221 -9.03 23.69 7.51
C GLY A 221 -9.88 22.43 7.22
N ASP A 222 -11.05 22.36 7.86
CA ASP A 222 -11.93 21.18 7.86
C ASP A 222 -12.71 20.94 6.55
N ASP A 223 -12.59 21.88 5.59
CA ASP A 223 -13.28 21.85 4.30
C ASP A 223 -12.60 20.91 3.29
N TYR A 224 -11.33 20.60 3.52
CA TYR A 224 -10.52 19.73 2.67
C TYR A 224 -10.17 18.42 3.38
N ILE A 225 -10.00 17.37 2.58
CA ILE A 225 -9.54 16.06 3.04
C ILE A 225 -8.15 15.85 2.46
N ILE A 226 -7.15 15.83 3.34
CA ILE A 226 -5.77 15.56 2.96
C ILE A 226 -5.50 14.08 3.18
N LYS A 227 -5.12 13.38 2.11
CA LYS A 227 -4.79 11.95 2.13
C LYS A 227 -3.32 11.77 1.82
N ASN A 228 -2.56 11.27 2.78
CA ASN A 228 -1.24 10.74 2.51
C ASN A 228 -1.31 9.46 1.65
N ARG A 229 -0.18 9.04 1.10
CA ARG A 229 -0.09 7.86 0.23
C ARG A 229 -0.71 6.59 0.83
N ARG A 230 -0.54 6.39 2.15
CA ARG A 230 -1.14 5.24 2.85
C ARG A 230 -2.66 5.32 2.89
N GLN A 231 -3.22 6.52 3.08
CA GLN A 231 -4.66 6.78 3.09
C GLN A 231 -5.27 6.71 1.68
N GLN A 232 -4.54 7.13 0.64
CA GLN A 232 -4.99 7.00 -0.76
C GLN A 232 -5.27 5.53 -1.13
N ASN A 233 -4.42 4.61 -0.65
CA ASN A 233 -4.52 3.17 -0.91
C ASN A 233 -5.01 2.39 0.32
N GLU A 234 -5.87 2.99 1.14
CA GLU A 234 -6.29 2.44 2.43
C GLU A 234 -6.83 1.00 2.32
N VAL A 235 -7.59 0.67 1.27
CA VAL A 235 -8.14 -0.69 1.08
C VAL A 235 -7.03 -1.73 0.98
N MET A 236 -6.00 -1.48 0.17
CA MET A 236 -4.87 -2.40 0.00
C MET A 236 -4.11 -2.56 1.31
N TYR A 237 -3.78 -1.45 1.98
CA TYR A 237 -3.10 -1.48 3.29
C TYR A 237 -3.94 -2.20 4.36
N ASN A 238 -5.25 -2.01 4.37
CA ASN A 238 -6.15 -2.68 5.32
C ASN A 238 -6.24 -4.18 5.04
N ILE A 239 -6.25 -4.61 3.78
CA ILE A 239 -6.17 -6.03 3.41
C ILE A 239 -4.86 -6.62 3.91
N MET A 240 -3.72 -5.99 3.63
CA MET A 240 -2.40 -6.48 4.08
C MET A 240 -2.32 -6.57 5.61
N LYS A 241 -2.83 -5.55 6.31
CA LYS A 241 -2.90 -5.54 7.78
C LYS A 241 -3.80 -6.65 8.31
N SER A 242 -4.95 -6.89 7.67
CA SER A 242 -5.88 -7.96 8.04
C SER A 242 -5.25 -9.33 7.84
N GLU A 243 -4.59 -9.57 6.70
CA GLU A 243 -3.88 -10.82 6.40
C GLU A 243 -2.74 -11.09 7.39
N LYS A 244 -1.95 -10.04 7.70
CA LYS A 244 -0.90 -10.10 8.72
C LYS A 244 -1.49 -10.50 10.09
N TRP A 245 -2.61 -9.91 10.47
CA TRP A 245 -3.24 -10.19 11.77
C TRP A 245 -3.89 -11.58 11.82
N SER A 246 -4.54 -12.00 10.73
CA SER A 246 -5.10 -13.35 10.57
C SER A 246 -4.01 -14.42 10.72
N SER A 247 -2.90 -14.26 10.00
CA SER A 247 -1.75 -15.16 10.08
C SER A 247 -1.13 -15.18 11.48
N PHE A 248 -1.00 -14.02 12.12
CA PHE A 248 -0.53 -13.91 13.50
C PHE A 248 -1.42 -14.68 14.48
N LEU A 249 -2.75 -14.57 14.35
CA LEU A 249 -3.69 -15.28 15.20
C LEU A 249 -3.64 -16.79 15.00
N ILE A 250 -3.61 -17.26 13.75
CA ILE A 250 -3.52 -18.70 13.44
C ILE A 250 -2.26 -19.29 14.05
N LEU A 251 -1.10 -18.64 13.86
CA LEU A 251 0.17 -19.11 14.42
C LEU A 251 0.20 -19.04 15.94
N SER A 252 -0.40 -18.01 16.54
CA SER A 252 -0.56 -17.91 17.99
C SER A 252 -1.47 -19.01 18.54
N PHE A 253 -2.51 -19.39 17.80
CA PHE A 253 -3.39 -20.50 18.16
C PHE A 253 -2.70 -21.86 18.04
N ILE A 254 -1.90 -22.07 16.99
CA ILE A 254 -1.04 -23.26 16.87
C ILE A 254 -0.05 -23.33 18.04
N LEU A 255 0.57 -22.20 18.40
CA LEU A 255 1.45 -22.11 19.57
C LEU A 255 0.69 -22.46 20.86
N PHE A 256 -0.53 -21.96 21.04
CA PHE A 256 -1.38 -22.31 22.18
C PHE A 256 -1.64 -23.82 22.25
N ILE A 257 -2.02 -24.46 21.14
CA ILE A 257 -2.22 -25.92 21.10
C ILE A 257 -0.92 -26.66 21.45
N ALA A 258 0.22 -26.21 20.91
CA ALA A 258 1.53 -26.81 21.19
C ALA A 258 1.89 -26.77 22.68
N THR A 259 1.34 -25.82 23.45
CA THR A 259 1.60 -25.77 24.88
C THR A 259 0.95 -26.90 25.67
N PHE A 260 -0.08 -27.58 25.16
CA PHE A 260 -0.59 -28.79 25.80
C PHE A 260 0.45 -29.92 25.81
N ASN A 261 1.30 -29.99 24.77
CA ASN A 261 2.41 -30.94 24.76
C ASN A 261 3.46 -30.58 25.82
N LEU A 262 3.71 -29.29 26.04
CA LEU A 262 4.58 -28.82 27.14
C LEU A 262 4.00 -29.23 28.51
N VAL A 263 2.70 -29.01 28.72
CA VAL A 263 2.00 -29.42 29.96
C VAL A 263 2.13 -30.93 30.17
N GLY A 264 1.94 -31.74 29.12
CA GLY A 264 2.10 -33.19 29.17
C GLY A 264 3.51 -33.60 29.56
N ALA A 265 4.53 -33.04 28.90
CA ALA A 265 5.92 -33.32 29.19
C ALA A 265 6.31 -32.95 30.64
N LEU A 266 5.92 -31.77 31.12
CA LEU A 266 6.15 -31.34 32.50
C LEU A 266 5.42 -32.25 33.51
N SER A 267 4.19 -32.67 33.20
CA SER A 267 3.42 -33.56 34.06
C SER A 267 4.10 -34.92 34.20
N VAL A 268 4.58 -35.50 33.09
CA VAL A 268 5.33 -36.76 33.10
C VAL A 268 6.64 -36.61 33.87
N LEU A 269 7.38 -35.52 33.68
CA LEU A 269 8.62 -35.23 34.42
C LEU A 269 8.38 -35.20 35.94
N ILE A 270 7.29 -34.56 36.37
CA ILE A 270 6.94 -34.46 37.79
C ILE A 270 6.58 -35.83 38.37
N ILE A 271 5.85 -36.65 37.61
CA ILE A 271 5.50 -38.02 38.02
C ILE A 271 6.77 -38.87 38.15
N ASP A 272 7.69 -38.78 37.19
CA ASP A 272 8.97 -39.51 37.21
C ASP A 272 9.82 -39.11 38.44
N LYS A 273 9.76 -37.83 38.83
CA LYS A 273 10.45 -37.27 40.00
C LYS A 273 9.73 -37.42 41.33
N GLN A 274 8.65 -38.21 41.41
CA GLN A 274 7.86 -38.33 42.63
C GLN A 274 8.65 -38.87 43.84
N SER A 275 9.60 -39.79 43.64
CA SER A 275 10.46 -40.31 44.72
C SER A 275 11.41 -39.23 45.27
N ASP A 276 12.01 -38.45 44.37
CA ASP A 276 12.92 -37.36 44.72
C ASP A 276 12.15 -36.26 45.48
N ILE A 277 10.91 -35.96 45.07
CA ILE A 277 10.06 -35.00 45.77
C ILE A 277 9.74 -35.46 47.20
N LYS A 278 9.44 -36.75 47.43
CA LYS A 278 9.20 -37.28 48.78
C LYS A 278 10.43 -37.11 49.68
N THR A 279 11.61 -37.37 49.14
CA THR A 279 12.88 -37.17 49.87
C THR A 279 13.04 -35.71 50.29
N LEU A 280 12.78 -34.76 49.39
CA LEU A 280 12.81 -33.32 49.71
C LEU A 280 11.80 -32.93 50.79
N ILE A 281 10.57 -33.47 50.74
CA ILE A 281 9.55 -33.23 51.77
C ILE A 281 10.05 -33.74 53.14
N PHE A 282 10.65 -34.93 53.21
CA PHE A 282 11.21 -35.46 54.45
C PHE A 282 12.40 -34.65 54.97
N MET A 283 13.12 -33.95 54.09
CA MET A 283 14.17 -32.98 54.46
C MET A 283 13.61 -31.61 54.90
N GLY A 284 12.28 -31.41 54.89
CA GLY A 284 11.62 -30.18 55.33
C GLY A 284 11.20 -29.23 54.21
N ALA A 285 11.26 -29.65 52.94
CA ALA A 285 10.73 -28.86 51.83
C ALA A 285 9.20 -28.74 51.92
N ASN A 286 8.68 -27.51 51.75
CA ASN A 286 7.25 -27.28 51.64
C ASN A 286 6.77 -27.36 50.17
N ASN A 287 5.46 -27.50 49.97
CA ASN A 287 4.85 -27.59 48.63
C ASN A 287 5.13 -26.35 47.76
N SER A 288 5.39 -25.19 48.37
CA SER A 288 5.76 -23.96 47.67
C SER A 288 7.15 -24.06 47.05
N LEU A 289 8.14 -24.61 47.78
CA LEU A 289 9.50 -24.81 47.28
C LEU A 289 9.49 -25.80 46.10
N ILE A 290 8.76 -26.91 46.22
CA ILE A 290 8.62 -27.90 45.15
C ILE A 290 7.97 -27.27 43.90
N SER A 291 6.87 -26.52 44.10
CA SER A 291 6.20 -25.81 43.00
C SER A 291 7.13 -24.81 42.32
N LYS A 292 7.99 -24.13 43.08
CA LYS A 292 8.96 -23.15 42.56
C LYS A 292 10.05 -23.82 41.73
N ILE A 293 10.53 -25.00 42.12
CA ILE A 293 11.54 -25.77 41.35
C ILE A 293 10.99 -26.07 39.94
N PHE A 294 9.82 -26.71 39.86
CA PHE A 294 9.23 -27.06 38.56
C PHE A 294 8.80 -25.82 37.75
N MET A 295 8.46 -24.71 38.41
CA MET A 295 8.12 -23.46 37.73
C MET A 295 9.36 -22.83 37.08
N ILE A 296 10.49 -22.82 37.78
CA ILE A 296 11.77 -22.36 37.24
C ILE A 296 12.21 -23.25 36.07
N GLU A 297 12.04 -24.56 36.19
CA GLU A 297 12.40 -25.51 35.13
C GLU A 297 11.55 -25.31 33.86
N GLY A 298 10.22 -25.19 34.01
CA GLY A 298 9.33 -24.85 32.89
C GLY A 298 9.66 -23.49 32.26
N PHE A 299 10.06 -22.52 33.08
CA PHE A 299 10.52 -21.21 32.59
C PHE A 299 11.85 -21.32 31.84
N MET A 300 12.81 -22.11 32.32
CA MET A 300 14.09 -22.34 31.64
C MET A 300 13.88 -22.97 30.26
N VAL A 301 13.01 -23.98 30.14
CA VAL A 301 12.68 -24.61 28.85
C VAL A 301 12.02 -23.62 27.89
N THR A 302 11.08 -22.80 28.40
CA THR A 302 10.41 -21.77 27.59
C THR A 302 11.40 -20.69 27.13
N PHE A 303 12.25 -20.25 28.04
CA PHE A 303 13.20 -19.18 27.78
C PHE A 303 14.28 -19.61 26.77
N SER A 304 14.83 -20.82 26.93
CA SER A 304 15.78 -21.38 25.96
C SER A 304 15.14 -21.56 24.59
N GLY A 305 13.91 -22.09 24.53
CA GLY A 305 13.16 -22.22 23.27
C GLY A 305 12.86 -20.88 22.61
N THR A 306 12.56 -19.85 23.40
CA THR A 306 12.33 -18.48 22.89
C THR A 306 13.60 -17.88 22.31
N ILE A 307 14.73 -17.99 23.02
CA ILE A 307 16.04 -17.52 22.54
C ILE A 307 16.43 -18.25 21.25
N MET A 308 16.37 -19.58 21.23
CA MET A 308 16.67 -20.36 20.03
C MET A 308 15.74 -19.99 18.88
N GLY A 309 14.44 -19.84 19.15
CA GLY A 309 13.46 -19.45 18.16
C GLY A 309 13.64 -18.04 17.61
N LEU A 310 14.19 -17.12 18.40
CA LEU A 310 14.54 -15.75 18.01
C LEU A 310 15.81 -15.73 17.16
N ILE A 311 16.85 -16.46 17.58
CA ILE A 311 18.09 -16.61 16.81
C ILE A 311 17.78 -17.25 15.45
N LEU A 312 17.10 -18.39 15.43
CA LEU A 312 16.77 -19.08 14.17
C LEU A 312 15.87 -18.24 13.27
N GLY A 313 14.85 -17.58 13.83
CA GLY A 313 13.95 -16.72 13.04
C GLY A 313 14.68 -15.54 12.41
N SER A 314 15.49 -14.84 13.20
CA SER A 314 16.23 -13.67 12.73
C SER A 314 17.33 -14.06 11.73
N SER A 315 18.04 -15.16 11.98
CA SER A 315 19.04 -15.70 11.04
C SER A 315 18.42 -16.09 9.70
N LEU A 316 17.24 -16.74 9.69
CA LEU A 316 16.56 -17.08 8.44
C LEU A 316 16.18 -15.84 7.63
N ILE A 317 15.70 -14.78 8.29
CA ILE A 317 15.35 -13.53 7.63
C ILE A 317 16.61 -12.85 7.07
N PHE A 318 17.68 -12.79 7.86
CA PHE A 318 18.96 -12.23 7.42
C PHE A 318 19.54 -12.98 6.21
N ILE A 319 19.44 -14.31 6.21
CA ILE A 319 19.86 -15.14 5.07
C ILE A 319 18.97 -14.86 3.84
N GLN A 320 17.66 -14.75 4.01
CA GLN A 320 16.74 -14.43 2.90
C GLN A 320 16.99 -13.02 2.33
N ASP A 321 17.30 -12.05 3.18
CA ASP A 321 17.58 -10.66 2.80
C ASP A 321 18.88 -10.56 1.96
N ILE A 322 19.91 -11.36 2.29
CA ILE A 322 21.19 -11.35 1.56
C ILE A 322 21.18 -12.24 0.32
N PHE A 323 20.67 -13.47 0.46
CA PHE A 323 20.83 -14.52 -0.56
C PHE A 323 19.60 -14.69 -1.43
N HIS A 324 18.49 -14.01 -1.14
CA HIS A 324 17.28 -14.01 -1.97
C HIS A 324 16.81 -15.44 -2.32
N LEU A 325 16.92 -16.37 -1.37
CA LEU A 325 16.76 -17.81 -1.58
C LEU A 325 15.38 -18.19 -2.12
N VAL A 326 14.35 -17.47 -1.69
CA VAL A 326 12.97 -17.66 -2.16
C VAL A 326 12.66 -16.59 -3.22
N PRO A 327 12.78 -16.91 -4.52
CA PRO A 327 12.48 -15.97 -5.59
C PRO A 327 10.98 -15.70 -5.67
N MET A 328 10.61 -14.50 -6.10
CA MET A 328 9.22 -14.14 -6.36
C MET A 328 8.95 -14.29 -7.87
N GLN A 329 8.18 -15.31 -8.25
CA GLN A 329 7.87 -15.54 -9.66
C GLN A 329 6.76 -14.57 -10.12
N GLY A 330 7.00 -13.83 -11.22
CA GLY A 330 5.96 -13.08 -11.92
C GLY A 330 5.97 -11.55 -11.79
N SER A 331 7.00 -10.94 -11.18
CA SER A 331 7.18 -9.48 -11.19
C SER A 331 8.59 -9.11 -11.65
N PHE A 332 8.71 -8.32 -12.71
CA PHE A 332 9.99 -7.83 -13.25
C PHE A 332 10.74 -6.86 -12.30
N ILE A 333 10.14 -6.51 -11.16
CA ILE A 333 10.63 -5.46 -10.25
C ILE A 333 11.20 -6.04 -8.94
N ILE A 334 10.89 -7.30 -8.60
CA ILE A 334 11.25 -7.89 -7.29
C ILE A 334 11.78 -9.31 -7.50
N ASP A 335 13.08 -9.49 -7.27
CA ASP A 335 13.76 -10.76 -7.52
C ASP A 335 13.44 -11.85 -6.46
N ALA A 336 13.07 -11.45 -5.24
CA ALA A 336 12.79 -12.37 -4.13
C ALA A 336 11.72 -11.86 -3.17
N PHE A 337 11.12 -12.80 -2.43
CA PHE A 337 10.12 -12.45 -1.42
C PHE A 337 10.72 -11.48 -0.39
N PRO A 338 10.13 -10.28 -0.26
CA PRO A 338 10.68 -9.24 0.61
C PRO A 338 10.45 -9.60 2.07
N VAL A 339 11.45 -9.35 2.90
CA VAL A 339 11.40 -9.59 4.34
C VAL A 339 11.90 -8.35 5.07
N GLU A 340 11.18 -7.92 6.10
CA GLU A 340 11.58 -6.78 6.93
C GLU A 340 11.34 -7.08 8.41
N LEU A 341 12.39 -6.96 9.23
CA LEU A 341 12.29 -7.15 10.67
C LEU A 341 11.94 -5.84 11.36
N ARG A 342 10.74 -5.77 11.94
CA ARG A 342 10.31 -4.64 12.77
C ARG A 342 10.38 -4.98 14.25
N LEU A 343 11.02 -4.12 15.03
CA LEU A 343 11.19 -4.30 16.49
C LEU A 343 9.85 -4.44 17.23
N ASN A 344 8.84 -3.65 16.84
CA ASN A 344 7.51 -3.69 17.46
C ASN A 344 6.83 -5.07 17.32
N ASP A 345 6.99 -5.71 16.15
CA ASP A 345 6.44 -7.05 15.93
C ASP A 345 7.19 -8.10 16.74
N LEU A 346 8.52 -7.97 16.84
CA LEU A 346 9.35 -8.86 17.65
C LEU A 346 8.95 -8.79 19.13
N LEU A 347 8.74 -7.57 19.66
CA LEU A 347 8.26 -7.38 21.04
C LEU A 347 6.86 -7.98 21.24
N SER A 348 5.94 -7.79 20.28
CA SER A 348 4.59 -8.35 20.34
C SER A 348 4.59 -9.88 20.33
N ILE A 349 5.45 -10.49 19.50
CA ILE A 349 5.64 -11.94 19.46
C ILE A 349 6.19 -12.45 20.79
N LEU A 350 7.23 -11.80 21.33
CA LEU A 350 7.79 -12.18 22.63
C LEU A 350 6.75 -12.12 23.75
N ALA A 351 5.93 -11.06 23.77
CA ALA A 351 4.87 -10.90 24.75
C ALA A 351 3.85 -12.05 24.68
N VAL A 352 3.41 -12.44 23.48
CA VAL A 352 2.47 -13.55 23.30
C VAL A 352 3.09 -14.90 23.68
N VAL A 353 4.32 -15.17 23.24
CA VAL A 353 5.03 -16.43 23.56
C VAL A 353 5.18 -16.57 25.07
N ILE A 354 5.70 -15.54 25.75
CA ILE A 354 5.90 -15.56 27.20
C ILE A 354 4.55 -15.74 27.92
N SER A 355 3.50 -15.03 27.50
CA SER A 355 2.19 -15.12 28.13
C SER A 355 1.58 -16.52 28.03
N ILE A 356 1.57 -17.10 26.83
CA ILE A 356 1.01 -18.44 26.59
C ILE A 356 1.83 -19.50 27.33
N SER A 357 3.17 -19.45 27.25
CA SER A 357 4.02 -20.42 27.91
C SER A 357 3.96 -20.33 29.44
N MET A 358 3.83 -19.12 30.00
CA MET A 358 3.66 -18.93 31.43
C MET A 358 2.35 -19.56 31.93
N LEU A 359 1.25 -19.41 31.18
CA LEU A 359 -0.03 -20.09 31.48
C LEU A 359 0.12 -21.62 31.45
N ALA A 360 0.84 -22.13 30.45
CA ALA A 360 1.07 -23.56 30.29
C ALA A 360 1.91 -24.16 31.44
N VAL A 361 2.90 -23.43 31.97
CA VAL A 361 3.70 -23.89 33.11
C VAL A 361 2.93 -23.82 34.43
N ILE A 362 2.15 -22.76 34.65
CA ILE A 362 1.44 -22.53 35.91
C ILE A 362 0.32 -23.55 36.14
N TYR A 363 -0.41 -23.94 35.09
CA TYR A 363 -1.56 -24.83 35.19
C TYR A 363 -1.26 -26.20 35.86
N PRO A 364 -0.30 -27.02 35.37
CA PRO A 364 0.01 -28.31 35.97
C PRO A 364 0.56 -28.16 37.39
N ILE A 365 1.41 -27.16 37.65
CA ILE A 365 2.07 -26.95 38.94
C ILE A 365 1.05 -26.62 40.04
N ARG A 366 0.09 -25.74 39.76
CA ARG A 366 -0.99 -25.41 40.72
C ARG A 366 -1.90 -26.60 41.01
N LYS A 367 -2.12 -27.46 40.01
CA LYS A 367 -2.92 -28.68 40.20
C LYS A 367 -2.17 -29.68 41.10
N LEU A 368 -0.85 -29.80 40.94
CA LEU A 368 0.00 -30.65 41.75
C LEU A 368 0.11 -30.19 43.21
N SER A 369 0.26 -28.89 43.48
CA SER A 369 0.35 -28.38 44.86
C SER A 369 -0.92 -28.60 45.68
N LYS A 370 -2.04 -28.97 45.03
CA LYS A 370 -3.30 -29.34 45.70
C LYS A 370 -3.44 -30.85 45.95
N ILE A 371 -2.64 -31.67 45.27
CA ILE A 371 -2.69 -33.14 45.35
C ILE A 371 -1.62 -33.68 46.30
N MET A 372 -0.48 -32.98 46.42
CA MET A 372 0.52 -33.15 47.48
C MET A 372 0.13 -32.36 48.72
#